data_AF-A0A951DRC4-F1
#
_entry.id   AF-A0A951DRC4-F1
#
_cell.length_a   1.000
_cell.length_b   1.000
_cell.length_c   1.000
_cell.angle_alpha   90.00
_cell.angle_beta   90.00
_cell.angle_gamma   90.00
#
_symmetry.space_group_name_H-M   'P 1'
#
loop_
_entity.id
_entity.type
_entity.pdbx_description
1 polymer ?
#
loop_
_entity_poly.entity_id
_entity_poly.type
_entity_poly.pdbx_seq_one_letter_code
_entity_poly.pdbx_strand_id
1 'polypeptide(L)'
;MHTRLVCELLLPRAMNGKHVYRTLRGGAVCLALSAAVFASSAVAQQTPAPPGPNPDLLPTGQMPLSPNAEAFRTHVGLLLQEHTYLAGATTEALIMGRREECLANQAMLNANTVELSRVIGALYGPANEAQFFQGWKRHIQDYELYAQGAMTGSAAQKQQARADLDAYVAEAQTFLQSLNPNAPTGRLGSALADHVHGTLDVIDAQAAKDVTRAYTLGRAGATMTANMLGDPLALSIIQEFPERFPGDPNATDAGFRRQTALLVQADTILGGAVLSNTVMGRTPEANAISGVLEQNTTDLTNLVGGRLGDSTEFASFWRNRQNALMTYAQAVPANDNGGRQQAVAQLSGFGQNIDQLFTPVGGSVLSERFVPQDTYVTSALDALGAHDVGTAKAFLGGASKQSEEIGIRLALAAAMAATAAQAR
;
A
#
# COMPACT_ATOMS: atom_id res chain seq x y z
N MET A 1 3.30 -8.05 -36.03
CA MET A 1 4.76 -7.83 -35.85
C MET A 1 4.94 -7.31 -34.42
N HIS A 2 4.93 -8.22 -33.45
CA HIS A 2 6.08 -8.87 -32.80
C HIS A 2 6.46 -8.15 -31.50
N THR A 3 5.78 -8.53 -30.41
CA THR A 3 6.25 -8.35 -29.03
C THR A 3 5.85 -9.60 -28.24
N ARG A 4 6.73 -10.61 -28.21
CA ARG A 4 6.74 -11.72 -27.25
C ARG A 4 8.16 -12.23 -27.10
N LEU A 5 8.44 -12.76 -25.90
CA LEU A 5 9.68 -13.34 -25.36
C LEU A 5 10.67 -12.35 -24.76
N VAL A 6 10.79 -12.37 -23.43
CA VAL A 6 11.92 -13.01 -22.72
C VAL A 6 11.40 -13.49 -21.37
N CYS A 7 11.17 -14.80 -21.19
CA CYS A 7 11.13 -15.44 -19.86
C CYS A 7 11.08 -16.97 -19.94
N GLU A 8 11.94 -17.61 -20.74
CA GLU A 8 12.19 -19.05 -20.60
C GLU A 8 13.62 -19.38 -20.98
N LEU A 9 14.45 -19.68 -20.00
CA LEU A 9 15.59 -20.59 -20.12
C LEU A 9 16.17 -20.78 -18.71
N LEU A 10 16.01 -21.99 -18.17
CA LEU A 10 17.04 -22.80 -17.51
C LEU A 10 16.37 -23.90 -16.66
N LEU A 11 16.15 -25.07 -17.27
CA LEU A 11 16.10 -26.36 -16.57
C LEU A 11 16.89 -27.39 -17.38
N PRO A 12 17.83 -28.15 -16.78
CA PRO A 12 18.54 -29.19 -17.49
C PRO A 12 17.70 -30.47 -17.63
N ARG A 13 17.57 -30.95 -18.87
CA ARG A 13 17.05 -32.29 -19.19
C ARG A 13 18.13 -33.34 -18.99
N ALA A 14 17.80 -34.39 -18.23
CA ALA A 14 18.31 -35.73 -18.48
C ALA A 14 17.33 -36.76 -17.91
N MET A 15 16.63 -37.50 -18.78
CA MET A 15 16.25 -38.91 -18.57
C MET A 15 15.80 -39.50 -19.91
N ASN A 16 16.51 -40.54 -20.36
CA ASN A 16 16.16 -41.35 -21.52
C ASN A 16 16.26 -42.82 -21.05
N GLY A 17 15.19 -43.58 -21.19
CA GLY A 17 15.16 -44.99 -20.77
C GLY A 17 13.79 -45.62 -20.92
N LYS A 18 13.50 -46.10 -22.13
CA LYS A 18 12.35 -46.95 -22.46
C LYS A 18 12.46 -48.30 -21.75
N HIS A 19 11.35 -48.82 -21.19
CA HIS A 19 11.02 -50.23 -21.32
C HIS A 19 9.50 -50.47 -21.23
N VAL A 20 9.02 -51.20 -22.24
CA VAL A 20 7.67 -51.73 -22.45
C VAL A 20 7.60 -53.13 -21.83
N TYR A 21 6.47 -53.49 -21.21
CA TYR A 21 5.71 -54.77 -21.32
C TYR A 21 4.88 -55.03 -20.06
N ARG A 22 3.54 -55.05 -20.16
CA ARG A 22 2.68 -56.27 -20.07
C ARG A 22 1.20 -55.92 -19.87
N THR A 23 0.42 -56.53 -20.76
CA THR A 23 -1.03 -56.81 -20.73
C THR A 23 -1.58 -57.35 -19.41
N LEU A 24 -2.83 -57.01 -19.07
CA LEU A 24 -3.95 -57.99 -18.96
C LEU A 24 -5.33 -57.32 -18.80
N ARG A 25 -6.33 -58.09 -19.23
CA ARG A 25 -7.76 -57.80 -19.49
C ARG A 25 -8.61 -57.56 -18.23
N GLY A 26 -9.68 -56.78 -18.41
CA GLY A 26 -11.05 -57.30 -18.22
C GLY A 26 -11.84 -56.80 -17.01
N GLY A 27 -13.11 -56.47 -17.27
CA GLY A 27 -14.21 -56.78 -16.35
C GLY A 27 -14.83 -55.60 -15.60
N ALA A 28 -15.98 -55.14 -16.09
CA ALA A 28 -16.93 -54.31 -15.35
C ALA A 28 -17.58 -55.10 -14.21
N VAL A 29 -17.79 -54.47 -13.05
CA VAL A 29 -18.83 -54.85 -12.08
C VAL A 29 -19.38 -53.59 -11.41
N CYS A 30 -20.65 -53.31 -11.68
CA CYS A 30 -21.51 -52.45 -10.86
C CYS A 30 -21.84 -53.18 -9.55
N LEU A 31 -21.76 -52.48 -8.41
CA LEU A 31 -22.48 -52.86 -7.21
C LEU A 31 -22.85 -51.60 -6.43
N ALA A 32 -24.13 -51.24 -6.55
CA ALA A 32 -24.81 -50.29 -5.69
C ALA A 32 -25.03 -50.95 -4.32
N LEU A 33 -24.63 -50.27 -3.24
CA LEU A 33 -25.04 -50.59 -1.89
C LEU A 33 -25.34 -49.28 -1.15
N SER A 34 -26.64 -49.04 -1.02
CA SER A 34 -27.25 -48.00 -0.22
C SER A 34 -27.05 -48.32 1.27
N ALA A 35 -26.49 -47.37 2.02
CA ALA A 35 -26.60 -47.34 3.47
C ALA A 35 -26.90 -45.91 3.89
N ALA A 36 -28.16 -45.68 4.29
CA ALA A 36 -28.63 -44.45 4.88
C ALA A 36 -28.05 -44.31 6.29
N VAL A 37 -27.36 -43.19 6.54
CA VAL A 37 -27.04 -42.72 7.89
C VAL A 37 -27.57 -41.30 8.00
N PHE A 38 -28.31 -41.06 9.07
CA PHE A 38 -28.97 -39.81 9.45
C PHE A 38 -28.02 -38.61 9.34
N ALA A 39 -28.33 -37.67 8.45
CA ALA A 39 -27.70 -36.35 8.42
C ALA A 39 -28.63 -35.35 9.12
N SER A 40 -28.22 -34.91 10.31
CA SER A 40 -28.75 -33.75 11.00
C SER A 40 -28.57 -32.51 10.13
N SER A 41 -29.66 -31.80 9.85
CA SER A 41 -29.68 -30.58 9.05
C SER A 41 -28.98 -29.43 9.79
N ALA A 42 -27.65 -29.33 9.66
CA ALA A 42 -26.96 -28.07 9.91
C ALA A 42 -27.05 -27.23 8.63
N VAL A 43 -28.01 -26.30 8.60
CA VAL A 43 -28.03 -25.21 7.62
C VAL A 43 -26.78 -24.37 7.89
N ALA A 44 -25.70 -24.64 7.15
CA ALA A 44 -24.63 -23.68 7.02
C ALA A 44 -25.20 -22.48 6.27
N GLN A 45 -25.49 -21.40 7.00
CA GLN A 45 -25.69 -20.10 6.39
C GLN A 45 -24.39 -19.76 5.64
N GLN A 46 -24.42 -19.90 4.32
CA GLN A 46 -23.44 -19.28 3.44
C GLN A 46 -23.53 -17.78 3.69
N THR A 47 -22.57 -17.23 4.42
CA THR A 47 -22.27 -15.80 4.36
C THR A 47 -21.98 -15.47 2.89
N PRO A 48 -22.64 -14.47 2.29
CA PRO A 48 -22.28 -14.07 0.94
C PRO A 48 -20.82 -13.62 0.96
N ALA A 49 -20.04 -14.13 0.01
CA ALA A 49 -18.67 -13.69 -0.19
C ALA A 49 -18.67 -12.15 -0.35
N PRO A 50 -17.75 -11.42 0.32
CA PRO A 50 -17.61 -9.99 0.05
C PRO A 50 -17.31 -9.81 -1.44
N PRO A 51 -17.86 -8.77 -2.10
CA PRO A 51 -17.58 -8.52 -3.50
C PRO A 51 -16.07 -8.38 -3.66
N GLY A 52 -15.48 -9.22 -4.52
CA GLY A 52 -14.09 -9.07 -4.94
C GLY A 52 -13.88 -7.67 -5.54
N PRO A 53 -12.64 -7.15 -5.55
CA PRO A 53 -12.36 -5.83 -6.10
C PRO A 53 -12.82 -5.79 -7.56
N ASN A 54 -13.94 -5.13 -7.82
CA ASN A 54 -14.38 -4.83 -9.16
C ASN A 54 -13.40 -3.81 -9.73
N PRO A 55 -12.65 -4.11 -10.80
CA PRO A 55 -11.87 -3.10 -11.50
C PRO A 55 -12.86 -2.30 -12.36
N ASP A 56 -13.77 -1.56 -11.72
CA ASP A 56 -14.50 -0.52 -12.42
C ASP A 56 -13.44 0.53 -12.81
N LEU A 57 -12.96 0.38 -14.05
CA LEU A 57 -12.38 1.45 -14.82
C LEU A 57 -13.40 2.58 -14.76
N LEU A 58 -13.11 3.61 -13.95
CA LEU A 58 -13.90 4.83 -13.92
C LEU A 58 -14.21 5.26 -15.35
N PRO A 59 -15.46 5.63 -15.67
CA PRO A 59 -15.81 6.15 -16.99
C PRO A 59 -14.85 7.28 -17.37
N THR A 60 -14.40 7.29 -18.62
CA THR A 60 -13.60 8.38 -19.18
C THR A 60 -14.30 9.72 -18.95
N GLY A 61 -13.64 10.64 -18.24
CA GLY A 61 -14.11 12.02 -18.04
C GLY A 61 -14.74 12.35 -16.69
N GLN A 62 -14.88 11.42 -15.74
CA GLN A 62 -15.15 11.77 -14.34
C GLN A 62 -13.84 12.09 -13.62
N MET A 63 -13.77 13.24 -12.94
CA MET A 63 -12.61 13.61 -12.13
C MET A 63 -12.50 12.58 -10.99
N PRO A 64 -11.45 11.76 -10.92
CA PRO A 64 -11.27 10.77 -9.86
C PRO A 64 -10.88 11.41 -8.53
N LEU A 65 -10.95 12.74 -8.44
CA LEU A 65 -10.32 13.55 -7.41
C LEU A 65 -11.36 14.43 -6.74
N SER A 66 -11.15 14.67 -5.45
CA SER A 66 -11.96 15.64 -4.72
C SER A 66 -11.79 17.03 -5.36
N PRO A 67 -12.88 17.76 -5.62
CA PRO A 67 -12.79 19.16 -6.05
C PRO A 67 -12.35 20.06 -4.88
N ASN A 68 -12.23 19.56 -3.65
CA ASN A 68 -11.67 20.37 -2.57
C ASN A 68 -10.13 20.46 -2.71
N ALA A 69 -9.59 21.69 -2.74
CA ALA A 69 -8.16 21.95 -2.94
C ALA A 69 -7.24 21.22 -1.95
N GLU A 70 -7.61 21.20 -0.67
CA GLU A 70 -6.84 20.55 0.37
C GLU A 70 -6.88 19.02 0.25
N ALA A 71 -8.06 18.46 -0.02
CA ALA A 71 -8.22 17.03 -0.24
C ALA A 71 -7.41 16.57 -1.46
N PHE A 72 -7.45 17.31 -2.57
CA PHE A 72 -6.61 17.03 -3.74
C PHE A 72 -5.11 17.03 -3.40
N ARG A 73 -4.64 18.05 -2.66
CA ARG A 73 -3.26 18.15 -2.18
C ARG A 73 -2.84 16.95 -1.32
N THR A 74 -3.73 16.50 -0.43
CA THR A 74 -3.48 15.33 0.42
C THR A 74 -3.44 14.04 -0.39
N HIS A 75 -4.40 13.87 -1.30
CA HIS A 75 -4.52 12.69 -2.15
C HIS A 75 -3.29 12.46 -3.04
N VAL A 76 -2.77 13.51 -3.70
CA VAL A 76 -1.54 13.41 -4.51
C VAL A 76 -0.35 12.96 -3.66
N GLY A 77 -0.23 13.48 -2.44
CA GLY A 77 0.81 13.05 -1.49
C GLY A 77 0.71 11.58 -1.12
N LEU A 78 -0.51 11.09 -0.85
CA LEU A 78 -0.78 9.70 -0.51
C LEU A 78 -0.50 8.73 -1.67
N LEU A 79 -0.84 9.11 -2.91
CA LEU A 79 -0.53 8.28 -4.09
C LEU A 79 0.98 8.12 -4.28
N LEU A 80 1.75 9.20 -4.10
CA LEU A 80 3.21 9.17 -4.25
C LEU A 80 3.92 8.48 -3.07
N GLN A 81 3.37 8.58 -1.86
CA GLN A 81 3.82 7.80 -0.71
C GLN A 81 3.60 6.30 -0.97
N GLU A 82 2.39 5.91 -1.37
CA GLU A 82 2.06 4.52 -1.68
C GLU A 82 2.92 3.98 -2.83
N HIS A 83 3.14 4.76 -3.88
CA HIS A 83 4.06 4.42 -4.98
C HIS A 83 5.44 4.01 -4.46
N THR A 84 6.01 4.82 -3.55
CA THR A 84 7.36 4.59 -3.02
C THR A 84 7.43 3.29 -2.21
N TYR A 85 6.41 3.02 -1.38
CA TYR A 85 6.32 1.75 -0.66
C TYR A 85 6.11 0.54 -1.58
N LEU A 86 5.26 0.67 -2.59
CA LEU A 86 4.98 -0.40 -3.56
C LEU A 86 6.21 -0.71 -4.43
N ALA A 87 6.98 0.30 -4.83
CA ALA A 87 8.25 0.13 -5.53
C ALA A 87 9.24 -0.66 -4.67
N GLY A 88 9.44 -0.24 -3.40
CA GLY A 88 10.30 -0.96 -2.46
C GLY A 88 9.86 -2.40 -2.20
N ALA A 89 8.57 -2.65 -2.03
CA ALA A 89 8.04 -4.01 -1.85
C ALA A 89 8.22 -4.88 -3.12
N THR A 90 8.10 -4.28 -4.31
CA THR A 90 8.31 -4.97 -5.58
C THR A 90 9.77 -5.40 -5.74
N THR A 91 10.71 -4.49 -5.50
CA THR A 91 12.15 -4.79 -5.62
C THR A 91 12.64 -5.74 -4.53
N GLU A 92 12.10 -5.65 -3.31
CA GLU A 92 12.36 -6.62 -2.23
C GLU A 92 11.93 -8.03 -2.66
N ALA A 93 10.69 -8.18 -3.11
CA ALA A 93 10.17 -9.47 -3.54
C ALA A 93 10.96 -10.03 -4.73
N LEU A 94 11.39 -9.17 -5.66
CA LEU A 94 12.24 -9.55 -6.79
C LEU A 94 13.61 -10.07 -6.32
N ILE A 95 14.32 -9.31 -5.47
CA ILE A 95 15.64 -9.68 -4.94
C ILE A 95 15.58 -10.97 -4.12
N MET A 96 14.50 -11.14 -3.34
CA MET A 96 14.32 -12.32 -2.49
C MET A 96 13.77 -13.54 -3.25
N GLY A 97 13.54 -13.44 -4.57
CA GLY A 97 13.02 -14.54 -5.39
C GLY A 97 11.57 -14.92 -5.09
N ARG A 98 10.78 -14.02 -4.49
CA ARG A 98 9.39 -14.23 -4.07
C ARG A 98 8.43 -13.90 -5.20
N ARG A 99 8.38 -14.77 -6.22
CA ARG A 99 7.68 -14.49 -7.49
C ARG A 99 6.21 -14.08 -7.33
N GLU A 100 5.45 -14.77 -6.49
CA GLU A 100 4.02 -14.47 -6.31
C GLU A 100 3.81 -13.11 -5.62
N GLU A 101 4.61 -12.80 -4.61
CA GLU A 101 4.63 -11.47 -3.96
C GLU A 101 5.06 -10.37 -4.94
N CYS A 102 6.06 -10.64 -5.78
CA CYS A 102 6.52 -9.71 -6.79
C CYS A 102 5.39 -9.38 -7.79
N LEU A 103 4.71 -10.39 -8.32
CA LEU A 103 3.57 -10.19 -9.24
C LEU A 103 2.41 -9.43 -8.57
N ALA A 104 2.09 -9.76 -7.32
CA ALA A 104 1.05 -9.07 -6.56
C ALA A 104 1.42 -7.59 -6.29
N ASN A 105 2.68 -7.32 -5.94
CA ASN A 105 3.19 -5.96 -5.74
C ASN A 105 3.20 -5.17 -7.06
N GLN A 106 3.62 -5.77 -8.18
CA GLN A 106 3.57 -5.15 -9.51
C GLN A 106 2.15 -4.79 -9.93
N ALA A 107 1.17 -5.65 -9.65
CA ALA A 107 -0.24 -5.37 -9.95
C ALA A 107 -0.74 -4.12 -9.20
N MET A 108 -0.41 -4.00 -7.92
CA MET A 108 -0.75 -2.81 -7.12
C MET A 108 0.02 -1.56 -7.57
N LEU A 109 1.31 -1.70 -7.87
CA LEU A 109 2.13 -0.59 -8.36
C LEU A 109 1.63 -0.07 -9.72
N ASN A 110 1.16 -0.95 -10.59
CA ASN A 110 0.50 -0.59 -11.84
C ASN A 110 -0.87 0.08 -11.60
N ALA A 111 -1.66 -0.39 -10.63
CA ALA A 111 -2.93 0.27 -10.27
C ALA A 111 -2.70 1.70 -9.77
N ASN A 112 -1.72 1.91 -8.88
CA ASN A 112 -1.30 3.23 -8.42
C ASN A 112 -0.77 4.11 -9.57
N THR A 113 -0.01 3.54 -10.50
CA THR A 113 0.45 4.25 -11.73
C THR A 113 -0.73 4.72 -12.58
N VAL A 114 -1.77 3.89 -12.75
CA VAL A 114 -2.98 4.28 -13.48
C VAL A 114 -3.71 5.41 -12.75
N GLU A 115 -3.83 5.36 -11.42
CA GLU A 115 -4.46 6.42 -10.64
C GLU A 115 -3.70 7.77 -10.78
N LEU A 116 -2.37 7.76 -10.63
CA LEU A 116 -1.53 8.94 -10.88
C LEU A 116 -1.67 9.48 -12.30
N SER A 117 -1.72 8.59 -13.30
CA SER A 117 -1.88 8.99 -14.72
C SER A 117 -3.23 9.65 -14.96
N ARG A 118 -4.30 9.13 -14.35
CA ARG A 118 -5.65 9.71 -14.44
C ARG A 118 -5.73 11.09 -13.79
N VAL A 119 -4.93 11.38 -12.76
CA VAL A 119 -4.81 12.75 -12.22
C VAL A 119 -4.34 13.70 -13.30
N ILE A 120 -3.28 13.34 -14.03
CA ILE A 120 -2.77 14.13 -15.16
C ILE A 120 -3.81 14.21 -16.28
N GLY A 121 -4.45 13.10 -16.64
CA GLY A 121 -5.44 13.04 -17.71
C GLY A 121 -6.69 13.89 -17.47
N ALA A 122 -7.20 13.90 -16.24
CA ALA A 122 -8.38 14.68 -15.87
C ALA A 122 -8.16 16.21 -16.02
N LEU A 123 -6.90 16.66 -15.94
CA LEU A 123 -6.52 18.07 -15.98
C LEU A 123 -5.97 18.50 -17.35
N TYR A 124 -5.09 17.68 -17.93
CA TYR A 124 -4.33 18.02 -19.13
C TYR A 124 -4.72 17.18 -20.36
N GLY A 125 -5.70 16.27 -20.22
CA GLY A 125 -6.24 15.47 -21.33
C GLY A 125 -5.52 14.15 -21.60
N PRO A 126 -6.13 13.28 -22.44
CA PRO A 126 -5.72 11.87 -22.58
C PRO A 126 -4.35 11.67 -23.22
N ALA A 127 -3.86 12.61 -24.04
CA ALA A 127 -2.52 12.52 -24.60
C ALA A 127 -1.43 12.67 -23.52
N ASN A 128 -1.64 13.61 -22.59
CA ASN A 128 -0.74 13.85 -21.48
C ASN A 128 -0.82 12.73 -20.42
N GLU A 129 -2.01 12.15 -20.21
CA GLU A 129 -2.17 10.91 -19.43
C GLU A 129 -1.30 9.79 -20.00
N ALA A 130 -1.40 9.53 -21.30
CA ALA A 130 -0.64 8.46 -21.95
C ALA A 130 0.87 8.70 -21.89
N GLN A 131 1.32 9.94 -22.08
CA GLN A 131 2.74 10.30 -21.98
C GLN A 131 3.27 10.12 -20.55
N PHE A 132 2.53 10.60 -19.54
CA PHE A 132 2.88 10.40 -18.13
C PHE A 132 2.94 8.90 -17.80
N PHE A 133 1.91 8.14 -18.17
CA PHE A 133 1.83 6.70 -17.92
C PHE A 133 3.04 5.95 -18.50
N GLN A 134 3.45 6.28 -19.73
CA GLN A 134 4.59 5.63 -20.36
C GLN A 134 5.91 5.93 -19.65
N GLY A 135 6.17 7.21 -19.34
CA GLY A 135 7.36 7.61 -18.60
C GLY A 135 7.41 7.00 -17.21
N TRP A 136 6.28 7.06 -16.48
CA TRP A 136 6.13 6.52 -15.13
C TRP A 136 6.26 4.99 -15.08
N LYS A 137 5.83 4.30 -16.14
CA LYS A 137 6.04 2.85 -16.22
C LYS A 137 7.49 2.50 -16.49
N ARG A 138 8.19 3.30 -17.30
CA ARG A 138 9.59 3.08 -17.64
C ARG A 138 10.51 3.22 -16.41
N HIS A 139 10.35 4.26 -15.60
CA HIS A 139 11.22 4.41 -14.42
C HIS A 139 11.05 3.27 -13.40
N ILE A 140 9.83 2.71 -13.27
CA ILE A 140 9.59 1.50 -12.48
C ILE A 140 10.40 0.31 -13.04
N GLN A 141 10.42 0.13 -14.36
CA GLN A 141 11.21 -0.93 -15.00
C GLN A 141 12.71 -0.72 -14.79
N ASP A 142 13.18 0.51 -14.76
CA ASP A 142 14.58 0.82 -14.50
C ASP A 142 14.97 0.48 -13.04
N TYR A 143 14.07 0.67 -12.06
CA TYR A 143 14.28 0.14 -10.70
C TYR A 143 14.38 -1.38 -10.67
N GLU A 144 13.52 -2.08 -11.40
CA GLU A 144 13.59 -3.55 -11.51
C GLU A 144 14.90 -4.00 -12.18
N LEU A 145 15.37 -3.26 -13.19
CA LEU A 145 16.66 -3.50 -13.84
C LEU A 145 17.82 -3.31 -12.87
N TYR A 146 17.79 -2.26 -12.05
CA TYR A 146 18.80 -2.02 -11.01
C TYR A 146 18.78 -3.13 -9.94
N ALA A 147 17.59 -3.54 -9.49
CA ALA A 147 17.40 -4.63 -8.53
C ALA A 147 17.94 -5.97 -9.07
N GLN A 148 17.70 -6.28 -10.34
CA GLN A 148 18.30 -7.44 -11.01
C GLN A 148 19.84 -7.33 -11.10
N GLY A 149 20.36 -6.13 -11.38
CA GLY A 149 21.80 -5.86 -11.36
C GLY A 149 22.41 -6.07 -9.97
N ALA A 150 21.74 -5.61 -8.92
CA ALA A 150 22.15 -5.82 -7.53
C ALA A 150 22.11 -7.31 -7.14
N MET A 151 21.04 -8.03 -7.53
CA MET A 151 20.88 -9.47 -7.29
C MET A 151 21.98 -10.30 -7.99
N THR A 152 22.39 -9.91 -9.20
CA THR A 152 23.37 -10.65 -10.01
C THR A 152 24.81 -10.16 -9.85
N GLY A 153 25.04 -9.09 -9.08
CA GLY A 153 26.35 -8.44 -8.95
C GLY A 153 26.82 -7.69 -10.22
N SER A 154 25.91 -7.42 -11.16
CA SER A 154 26.23 -6.76 -12.42
C SER A 154 26.34 -5.24 -12.26
N ALA A 155 27.56 -4.75 -12.04
CA ALA A 155 27.85 -3.31 -11.96
C ALA A 155 27.45 -2.54 -13.23
N ALA A 156 27.64 -3.14 -14.41
CA ALA A 156 27.24 -2.55 -15.68
C ALA A 156 25.72 -2.34 -15.78
N GLN A 157 24.94 -3.34 -15.33
CA GLN A 157 23.48 -3.23 -15.34
C GLN A 157 22.96 -2.20 -14.33
N LYS A 158 23.57 -2.13 -13.14
CA LYS A 158 23.27 -1.07 -12.17
C LYS A 158 23.57 0.32 -12.73
N GLN A 159 24.72 0.48 -13.39
CA GLN A 159 25.11 1.75 -14.00
C GLN A 159 24.17 2.16 -15.13
N GLN A 160 23.75 1.20 -15.97
CA GLN A 160 22.78 1.45 -17.03
C GLN A 160 21.44 1.93 -16.45
N ALA A 161 20.87 1.17 -15.52
CA ALA A 161 19.61 1.53 -14.87
C ALA A 161 19.68 2.91 -14.19
N ARG A 162 20.80 3.24 -13.53
CA ARG A 162 21.00 4.58 -12.94
C ARG A 162 21.00 5.68 -13.99
N ALA A 163 21.69 5.48 -15.11
CA ALA A 163 21.73 6.46 -16.19
C ALA A 163 20.35 6.66 -16.85
N ASP A 164 19.58 5.58 -17.04
CA ASP A 164 18.23 5.63 -17.59
C ASP A 164 17.26 6.36 -16.63
N LEU A 165 17.43 6.14 -15.33
CA LEU A 165 16.70 6.88 -14.29
C LEU A 165 17.06 8.37 -14.25
N ASP A 166 18.34 8.73 -14.37
CA ASP A 166 18.77 10.14 -14.44
C ASP A 166 18.19 10.83 -15.69
N ALA A 167 18.14 10.12 -16.82
CA ALA A 167 17.47 10.61 -18.03
C ALA A 167 15.96 10.78 -17.82
N TYR A 168 15.31 9.83 -17.14
CA TYR A 168 13.91 9.94 -16.76
C TYR A 168 13.63 11.20 -15.92
N VAL A 169 14.49 11.54 -14.94
CA VAL A 169 14.32 12.77 -14.15
C VAL A 169 14.28 14.01 -15.05
N ALA A 170 15.23 14.11 -15.99
CA ALA A 170 15.29 15.25 -16.93
C ALA A 170 14.06 15.32 -17.86
N GLU A 171 13.62 14.16 -18.37
CA GLU A 171 12.43 14.05 -19.20
C GLU A 171 11.15 14.42 -18.44
N ALA A 172 10.98 13.90 -17.22
CA ALA A 172 9.83 14.17 -16.37
C ALA A 172 9.77 15.65 -15.96
N GLN A 173 10.92 16.27 -15.64
CA GLN A 173 10.99 17.70 -15.38
C GLN A 173 10.54 18.52 -16.60
N THR A 174 11.04 18.17 -17.79
CA THR A 174 10.66 18.83 -19.05
C THR A 174 9.17 18.67 -19.33
N PHE A 175 8.64 17.46 -19.12
CA PHE A 175 7.22 17.16 -19.28
C PHE A 175 6.36 18.00 -18.33
N LEU A 176 6.65 18.01 -17.03
CA LEU A 176 5.90 18.79 -16.04
C LEU A 176 5.95 20.29 -16.34
N GLN A 177 7.10 20.80 -16.80
CA GLN A 177 7.23 22.20 -17.22
C GLN A 177 6.37 22.53 -18.45
N SER A 178 6.23 21.57 -19.38
CA SER A 178 5.39 21.75 -20.57
C SER A 178 3.90 21.77 -20.26
N LEU A 179 3.48 21.09 -19.18
CA LEU A 179 2.09 21.08 -18.72
C LEU A 179 1.75 22.35 -17.95
N ASN A 180 2.60 22.73 -17.00
CA ASN A 180 2.36 23.84 -16.10
C ASN A 180 3.61 24.73 -16.03
N PRO A 181 3.62 25.89 -16.73
CA PRO A 181 4.77 26.78 -16.75
C PRO A 181 5.03 27.46 -15.38
N ASN A 182 4.07 27.41 -14.46
CA ASN A 182 4.18 27.91 -13.09
C ASN A 182 4.69 26.85 -12.10
N ALA A 183 4.86 25.60 -12.54
CA ALA A 183 5.39 24.55 -11.69
C ALA A 183 6.79 24.92 -11.19
N PRO A 184 7.12 24.65 -9.91
CA PRO A 184 8.45 24.91 -9.36
C PRO A 184 9.45 23.86 -9.86
N THR A 185 9.73 23.87 -11.17
CA THR A 185 10.41 22.78 -11.91
C THR A 185 11.77 22.42 -11.35
N GLY A 186 12.56 23.39 -10.88
CA GLY A 186 13.84 23.11 -10.21
C GLY A 186 13.66 22.31 -8.91
N ARG A 187 12.66 22.67 -8.09
CA ARG A 187 12.34 21.94 -6.85
C ARG A 187 11.76 20.56 -7.15
N LEU A 188 10.86 20.45 -8.13
CA LEU A 188 10.28 19.17 -8.55
C LEU A 188 11.33 18.23 -9.15
N GLY A 189 12.26 18.75 -9.95
CA GLY A 189 13.38 17.99 -10.51
C GLY A 189 14.31 17.46 -9.43
N SER A 190 14.72 18.31 -8.47
CA SER A 190 15.53 17.85 -7.32
C SER A 190 14.80 16.81 -6.47
N ALA A 191 13.52 17.03 -6.14
CA ALA A 191 12.74 16.07 -5.37
C ALA A 191 12.57 14.73 -6.12
N LEU A 192 12.40 14.76 -7.45
CA LEU A 192 12.32 13.53 -8.25
C LEU A 192 13.67 12.79 -8.30
N ALA A 193 14.79 13.52 -8.39
CA ALA A 193 16.12 12.93 -8.27
C ALA A 193 16.34 12.27 -6.90
N ASP A 194 15.96 12.95 -5.81
CA ASP A 194 16.04 12.41 -4.45
C ASP A 194 15.18 11.15 -4.29
N HIS A 195 13.97 11.14 -4.85
CA HIS A 195 13.10 9.95 -4.88
C HIS A 195 13.78 8.78 -5.61
N VAL A 196 14.32 9.05 -6.80
CA VAL A 196 14.99 8.05 -7.65
C VAL A 196 16.21 7.47 -6.95
N HIS A 197 17.15 8.31 -6.53
CA HIS A 197 18.40 7.85 -5.91
C HIS A 197 18.16 7.24 -4.54
N GLY A 198 17.24 7.77 -3.75
CA GLY A 198 16.83 7.17 -2.48
C GLY A 198 16.21 5.78 -2.66
N THR A 199 15.46 5.56 -3.74
CA THR A 199 14.95 4.21 -4.07
C THR A 199 16.07 3.26 -4.45
N LEU A 200 17.12 3.72 -5.14
CA LEU A 200 18.31 2.90 -5.40
C LEU A 200 19.05 2.51 -4.11
N ASP A 201 19.12 3.40 -3.12
CA ASP A 201 19.69 3.08 -1.81
C ASP A 201 18.87 2.03 -1.05
N VAL A 202 17.53 2.06 -1.18
CA VAL A 202 16.65 1.01 -0.66
C VAL A 202 16.96 -0.33 -1.32
N ILE A 203 17.10 -0.36 -2.65
CA ILE A 203 17.41 -1.58 -3.41
C ILE A 203 18.78 -2.14 -3.01
N ASP A 204 19.77 -1.28 -2.79
CA ASP A 204 21.10 -1.70 -2.32
C ASP A 204 21.05 -2.29 -0.90
N ALA A 205 20.26 -1.71 0.00
CA ALA A 205 20.03 -2.27 1.33
C ALA A 205 19.31 -3.64 1.27
N GLN A 206 18.34 -3.80 0.36
CA GLN A 206 17.65 -5.07 0.12
C GLN A 206 18.60 -6.15 -0.40
N ALA A 207 19.47 -5.82 -1.35
CA ALA A 207 20.48 -6.75 -1.87
C ALA A 207 21.51 -7.14 -0.79
N ALA A 208 21.83 -6.23 0.11
CA ALA A 208 22.66 -6.49 1.30
C ALA A 208 21.90 -7.27 2.41
N LYS A 209 20.61 -7.54 2.24
CA LYS A 209 19.72 -8.18 3.23
C LYS A 209 19.62 -7.41 4.56
N ASP A 210 19.86 -6.10 4.52
CA ASP A 210 19.67 -5.22 5.67
C ASP A 210 18.24 -4.70 5.70
N VAL A 211 17.34 -5.54 6.23
CA VAL A 211 15.89 -5.26 6.27
C VAL A 211 15.59 -3.97 7.03
N THR A 212 16.23 -3.76 8.19
CA THR A 212 16.04 -2.55 8.99
C THR A 212 16.43 -1.30 8.21
N ARG A 213 17.58 -1.31 7.53
CA ARG A 213 18.02 -0.18 6.72
C ARG A 213 17.09 0.05 5.53
N ALA A 214 16.68 -1.01 4.82
CA ALA A 214 15.79 -0.92 3.68
C ALA A 214 14.45 -0.27 4.05
N TYR A 215 13.82 -0.69 5.15
CA TYR A 215 12.55 -0.10 5.60
C TYR A 215 12.72 1.30 6.21
N THR A 216 13.84 1.58 6.88
CA THR A 216 14.13 2.94 7.37
C THR A 216 14.26 3.92 6.21
N LEU A 217 15.03 3.56 5.18
CA LEU A 217 15.18 4.34 3.96
C LEU A 217 13.85 4.45 3.20
N GLY A 218 13.10 3.34 3.06
CA GLY A 218 11.81 3.33 2.39
C GLY A 218 10.79 4.27 3.05
N ARG A 219 10.70 4.26 4.39
CA ARG A 219 9.84 5.20 5.13
C ARG A 219 10.25 6.66 4.93
N ALA A 220 11.55 6.94 5.01
CA ALA A 220 12.08 8.29 4.81
C ALA A 220 11.83 8.78 3.38
N GLY A 221 12.12 7.94 2.38
CA GLY A 221 11.89 8.22 0.96
C GLY A 221 10.41 8.42 0.64
N ALA A 222 9.51 7.62 1.21
CA ALA A 222 8.07 7.78 1.00
C ALA A 222 7.55 9.10 1.60
N THR A 223 8.01 9.45 2.81
CA THR A 223 7.70 10.74 3.45
C THR A 223 8.24 11.91 2.63
N MET A 224 9.50 11.83 2.17
CA MET A 224 10.12 12.86 1.34
C MET A 224 9.36 13.00 0.01
N THR A 225 9.04 11.90 -0.67
CA THR A 225 8.33 11.92 -1.96
C THR A 225 6.96 12.58 -1.81
N ALA A 226 6.19 12.25 -0.77
CA ALA A 226 4.91 12.90 -0.52
C ALA A 226 5.04 14.41 -0.27
N ASN A 227 6.05 14.84 0.48
CA ASN A 227 6.23 16.22 0.95
C ASN A 227 6.96 17.14 -0.02
N MET A 228 7.99 16.66 -0.70
CA MET A 228 8.87 17.50 -1.53
C MET A 228 8.58 17.35 -3.02
N LEU A 229 7.95 16.25 -3.44
CA LEU A 229 7.47 16.08 -4.82
C LEU A 229 5.96 16.31 -4.89
N GLY A 230 5.17 15.56 -4.11
CA GLY A 230 3.72 15.60 -4.17
C GLY A 230 3.09 16.93 -3.78
N ASP A 231 3.55 17.52 -2.68
CA ASP A 231 3.00 18.77 -2.16
C ASP A 231 3.16 19.97 -3.12
N PRO A 232 4.39 20.30 -3.61
CA PRO A 232 4.54 21.39 -4.57
C PRO A 232 3.89 21.10 -5.92
N LEU A 233 3.84 19.83 -6.36
CA LEU A 233 3.13 19.46 -7.59
C LEU A 233 1.64 19.76 -7.46
N ALA A 234 1.00 19.29 -6.39
CA ALA A 234 -0.42 19.52 -6.18
C ALA A 234 -0.75 21.01 -6.03
N LEU A 235 0.06 21.77 -5.28
CA LEU A 235 -0.12 23.22 -5.14
C LEU A 235 0.01 23.96 -6.48
N SER A 236 0.96 23.57 -7.34
CA SER A 236 1.09 24.18 -8.68
C SER A 236 -0.11 23.91 -9.57
N ILE A 237 -0.70 22.71 -9.49
CA ILE A 237 -1.92 22.32 -10.20
C ILE A 237 -3.12 23.14 -9.70
N ILE A 238 -3.28 23.27 -8.38
CA ILE A 238 -4.37 24.05 -7.77
C ILE A 238 -4.26 25.52 -8.20
N GLN A 239 -3.05 26.07 -8.26
CA GLN A 239 -2.80 27.44 -8.71
C GLN A 239 -3.16 27.64 -10.19
N GLU A 240 -2.95 26.64 -11.04
CA GLU A 240 -3.30 26.69 -12.46
C GLU A 240 -4.81 26.52 -12.70
N PHE A 241 -5.48 25.67 -11.91
CA PHE A 241 -6.90 25.35 -12.05
C PHE A 241 -7.73 25.70 -10.80
N PRO A 242 -7.73 26.96 -10.32
CA PRO A 242 -8.39 27.32 -9.07
C PRO A 242 -9.90 27.08 -9.09
N GLU A 243 -10.55 27.20 -10.27
CA GLU A 243 -11.99 26.93 -10.43
C GLU A 243 -12.36 25.45 -10.28
N ARG A 244 -11.42 24.54 -10.55
CA ARG A 244 -11.62 23.08 -10.38
C ARG A 244 -11.38 22.63 -8.96
N PHE A 245 -10.64 23.44 -8.19
CA PHE A 245 -10.23 23.15 -6.84
C PHE A 245 -10.69 24.25 -5.87
N PRO A 246 -12.00 24.42 -5.64
CA PRO A 246 -12.50 25.35 -4.62
C PRO A 246 -11.93 25.04 -3.22
N GLY A 247 -11.76 26.11 -2.43
CA GLY A 247 -11.24 26.07 -1.07
C GLY A 247 -9.79 26.55 -0.96
N ASP A 248 -9.34 26.76 0.28
CA ASP A 248 -7.95 27.14 0.55
C ASP A 248 -7.10 25.88 0.78
N PRO A 249 -6.10 25.58 -0.08
CA PRO A 249 -5.22 24.42 0.12
C PRO A 249 -4.31 24.56 1.34
N ASN A 250 -4.23 25.75 1.93
CA ASN A 250 -3.50 26.08 3.15
C ASN A 250 -4.43 26.52 4.29
N ALA A 251 -5.71 26.12 4.24
CA ALA A 251 -6.65 26.38 5.30
C ALA A 251 -6.09 25.97 6.67
N THR A 252 -6.61 26.56 7.75
CA THR A 252 -6.20 26.21 9.11
C THR A 252 -6.23 24.69 9.31
N ASP A 253 -5.13 24.17 9.88
CA ASP A 253 -4.86 22.75 10.11
C ASP A 253 -4.75 21.85 8.86
N ALA A 254 -4.71 22.39 7.64
CA ALA A 254 -4.51 21.59 6.42
C ALA A 254 -3.23 20.74 6.47
N GLY A 255 -2.11 21.34 6.92
CA GLY A 255 -0.85 20.61 7.11
C GLY A 255 -0.96 19.50 8.17
N PHE A 256 -1.72 19.73 9.24
CA PHE A 256 -1.95 18.74 10.29
C PHE A 256 -2.79 17.57 9.79
N ARG A 257 -3.89 17.84 9.07
CA ARG A 257 -4.75 16.81 8.45
C ARG A 257 -3.96 15.97 7.45
N ARG A 258 -3.23 16.62 6.55
CA ARG A 258 -2.38 15.95 5.56
C ARG A 258 -1.33 15.06 6.23
N GLN A 259 -0.56 15.59 7.18
CA GLN A 259 0.49 14.81 7.85
C GLN A 259 -0.09 13.63 8.65
N THR A 260 -1.25 13.80 9.27
CA THR A 260 -1.96 12.71 9.97
C THR A 260 -2.37 11.62 8.97
N ALA A 261 -2.92 11.98 7.80
CA ALA A 261 -3.27 11.01 6.75
C ALA A 261 -2.05 10.23 6.22
N LEU A 262 -0.92 10.92 5.97
CA LEU A 262 0.33 10.29 5.54
C LEU A 262 0.84 9.28 6.58
N LEU A 263 0.80 9.63 7.87
CA LEU A 263 1.23 8.75 8.95
C LEU A 263 0.29 7.56 9.15
N VAL A 264 -1.03 7.73 9.01
CA VAL A 264 -2.01 6.62 9.04
C VAL A 264 -1.80 5.67 7.85
N GLN A 265 -1.49 6.18 6.66
CA GLN A 265 -1.19 5.34 5.49
C GLN A 265 0.11 4.56 5.68
N ALA A 266 1.16 5.22 6.20
CA ALA A 266 2.42 4.56 6.54
C ALA A 266 2.22 3.46 7.59
N ASP A 267 1.41 3.71 8.62
CA ASP A 267 1.06 2.73 9.66
C ASP A 267 0.39 1.50 9.05
N THR A 268 -0.56 1.73 8.14
CA THR A 268 -1.30 0.67 7.45
C THR A 268 -0.38 -0.18 6.57
N ILE A 269 0.54 0.44 5.84
CA ILE A 269 1.48 -0.25 4.94
C ILE A 269 2.56 -1.01 5.73
N LEU A 270 3.21 -0.34 6.69
CA LEU A 270 4.26 -0.94 7.54
C LEU A 270 3.67 -2.04 8.44
N GLY A 271 2.49 -1.79 9.03
CA GLY A 271 1.73 -2.78 9.79
C GLY A 271 1.36 -3.97 8.93
N GLY A 272 0.82 -3.74 7.73
CA GLY A 272 0.56 -4.80 6.75
C GLY A 272 1.79 -5.67 6.45
N ALA A 273 2.97 -5.05 6.30
CA ALA A 273 4.23 -5.77 6.08
C ALA A 273 4.65 -6.61 7.30
N VAL A 274 4.57 -6.06 8.52
CA VAL A 274 4.84 -6.80 9.76
C VAL A 274 3.89 -8.00 9.89
N LEU A 275 2.58 -7.77 9.78
CA LEU A 275 1.55 -8.79 9.96
C LEU A 275 1.65 -9.88 8.90
N SER A 276 1.90 -9.52 7.64
CA SER A 276 2.07 -10.48 6.54
C SER A 276 3.28 -11.38 6.78
N ASN A 277 4.42 -10.81 7.19
CA ASN A 277 5.61 -11.59 7.52
C ASN A 277 5.37 -12.49 8.74
N THR A 278 4.58 -12.06 9.72
CA THR A 278 4.15 -12.92 10.85
C THR A 278 3.34 -14.12 10.36
N VAL A 279 2.32 -13.93 9.52
CA VAL A 279 1.50 -15.04 8.97
C VAL A 279 2.35 -16.00 8.14
N MET A 280 3.30 -15.46 7.35
CA MET A 280 4.20 -16.26 6.51
C MET A 280 5.37 -16.92 7.29
N GLY A 281 5.43 -16.78 8.61
CA GLY A 281 6.49 -17.38 9.44
C GLY A 281 7.86 -16.71 9.32
N ARG A 282 7.93 -15.47 8.82
CA ARG A 282 9.15 -14.69 8.59
C ARG A 282 9.46 -13.78 9.78
N THR A 283 9.55 -14.37 10.97
CA THR A 283 9.72 -13.63 12.24
C THR A 283 10.92 -12.66 12.26
N PRO A 284 12.11 -13.00 11.74
CA PRO A 284 13.23 -12.05 11.72
C PRO A 284 12.92 -10.77 10.92
N GLU A 285 12.21 -10.91 9.79
CA GLU A 285 11.82 -9.81 8.93
C GLU A 285 10.71 -8.98 9.59
N ALA A 286 9.69 -9.63 10.16
CA ALA A 286 8.65 -8.97 10.94
C ALA A 286 9.24 -8.13 12.10
N ASN A 287 10.20 -8.68 12.84
CA ASN A 287 10.87 -7.99 13.94
C ASN A 287 11.68 -6.77 13.46
N ALA A 288 12.42 -6.91 12.35
CA ALA A 288 13.19 -5.81 11.77
C ALA A 288 12.29 -4.65 11.32
N ILE A 289 11.15 -4.94 10.72
CA ILE A 289 10.19 -3.93 10.26
C ILE A 289 9.45 -3.28 11.45
N SER A 290 9.20 -4.02 12.53
CA SER A 290 8.45 -3.54 13.70
C SER A 290 9.06 -2.28 14.34
N GLY A 291 10.39 -2.13 14.32
CA GLY A 291 11.04 -0.92 14.81
C GLY A 291 10.72 0.33 13.98
N VAL A 292 10.60 0.16 12.65
CA VAL A 292 10.22 1.25 11.73
C VAL A 292 8.74 1.59 11.87
N LEU A 293 7.89 0.57 12.09
CA LEU A 293 6.48 0.77 12.44
C LEU A 293 6.34 1.55 13.76
N GLU A 294 7.08 1.18 14.82
CA GLU A 294 7.01 1.88 16.11
C GLU A 294 7.46 3.34 16.02
N GLN A 295 8.45 3.65 15.18
CA GLN A 295 8.81 5.04 14.90
C GLN A 295 7.65 5.80 14.25
N ASN A 296 6.96 5.17 13.29
CA ASN A 296 5.78 5.77 12.67
C ASN A 296 4.63 5.96 13.67
N THR A 297 4.37 4.95 14.51
CA THR A 297 3.38 5.01 15.59
C THR A 297 3.70 6.17 16.53
N THR A 298 4.96 6.31 16.93
CA THR A 298 5.42 7.41 17.80
C THR A 298 5.16 8.76 17.15
N ASP A 299 5.55 8.95 15.89
CA ASP A 299 5.33 10.20 15.16
C ASP A 299 3.82 10.54 15.04
N LEU A 300 2.98 9.55 14.74
CA LEU A 300 1.52 9.72 14.66
C LEU A 300 0.92 10.11 16.01
N THR A 301 1.27 9.38 17.06
CA THR A 301 0.73 9.59 18.40
C THR A 301 1.20 10.90 19.02
N ASN A 302 2.43 11.33 18.72
CA ASN A 302 2.94 12.63 19.12
C ASN A 302 2.25 13.77 18.35
N LEU A 303 2.02 13.58 17.05
CA LEU A 303 1.33 14.58 16.22
C LEU A 303 -0.11 14.80 16.71
N VAL A 304 -0.89 13.73 16.85
CA VAL A 304 -2.29 13.79 17.28
C VAL A 304 -2.40 14.14 18.76
N GLY A 305 -1.62 13.47 19.62
CA GLY A 305 -1.60 13.72 21.06
C GLY A 305 -1.08 15.10 21.44
N GLY A 306 -0.08 15.61 20.72
CA GLY A 306 0.39 16.98 20.88
C GLY A 306 -0.71 18.01 20.59
N ARG A 307 -1.63 17.71 19.67
CA ARG A 307 -2.81 18.55 19.44
C ARG A 307 -3.80 18.50 20.60
N LEU A 308 -3.96 17.34 21.24
CA LEU A 308 -4.81 17.15 22.42
C LEU A 308 -4.23 17.74 23.71
N GLY A 309 -2.91 18.00 23.74
CA GLY A 309 -2.18 18.39 24.94
C GLY A 309 -1.68 17.21 25.80
N ASP A 310 -2.10 15.99 25.47
CA ASP A 310 -1.60 14.73 26.03
C ASP A 310 -1.65 13.63 24.96
N SER A 311 -0.56 12.88 24.82
CA SER A 311 -0.46 11.75 23.89
C SER A 311 -0.74 10.40 24.52
N THR A 312 -0.78 10.31 25.85
CA THR A 312 -0.72 9.04 26.59
C THR A 312 -1.87 8.10 26.24
N GLU A 313 -3.11 8.61 26.32
CA GLU A 313 -4.31 7.80 26.10
C GLU A 313 -4.45 7.38 24.62
N PHE A 314 -4.32 8.34 23.69
CA PHE A 314 -4.35 8.05 22.26
C PHE A 314 -3.27 7.03 21.86
N ALA A 315 -2.05 7.21 22.37
CA ALA A 315 -0.94 6.32 22.07
C ALA A 315 -1.13 4.90 22.64
N SER A 316 -1.78 4.78 23.80
CA SER A 316 -2.19 3.49 24.35
C SER A 316 -3.22 2.80 23.46
N PHE A 317 -4.27 3.51 23.06
CA PHE A 317 -5.32 2.96 22.20
C PHE A 317 -4.78 2.53 20.83
N TRP A 318 -3.93 3.34 20.21
CA TRP A 318 -3.32 3.00 18.92
C TRP A 318 -2.47 1.72 18.99
N ARG A 319 -1.60 1.61 20.01
CA ARG A 319 -0.79 0.39 20.21
C ARG A 319 -1.64 -0.83 20.54
N ASN A 320 -2.72 -0.66 21.30
CA ASN A 320 -3.65 -1.75 21.59
C ASN A 320 -4.32 -2.29 20.31
N ARG A 321 -4.67 -1.42 19.35
CA ARG A 321 -5.14 -1.85 18.03
C ARG A 321 -4.08 -2.65 17.27
N GLN A 322 -2.84 -2.17 17.23
CA GLN A 322 -1.76 -2.90 16.57
C GLN A 322 -1.51 -4.27 17.21
N ASN A 323 -1.59 -4.37 18.53
CA ASN A 323 -1.49 -5.63 19.27
C ASN A 323 -2.66 -6.59 18.97
N ALA A 324 -3.87 -6.06 18.80
CA ALA A 324 -5.03 -6.87 18.39
C ALA A 324 -4.84 -7.45 16.99
N LEU A 325 -4.38 -6.63 16.02
CA LEU A 325 -4.04 -7.11 14.66
C LEU A 325 -2.92 -8.15 14.68
N MET A 326 -1.89 -7.96 15.51
CA MET A 326 -0.81 -8.94 15.69
C MET A 326 -1.34 -10.26 16.27
N THR A 327 -2.23 -10.19 17.25
CA THR A 327 -2.91 -11.37 17.82
C THR A 327 -3.66 -12.13 16.73
N TYR A 328 -4.39 -11.42 15.86
CA TYR A 328 -5.06 -12.02 14.71
C TYR A 328 -4.06 -12.71 13.77
N ALA A 329 -2.97 -12.02 13.40
CA ALA A 329 -1.94 -12.56 12.51
C ALA A 329 -1.28 -13.84 13.05
N GLN A 330 -1.04 -13.92 14.36
CA GLN A 330 -0.50 -15.12 15.01
C GLN A 330 -1.50 -16.28 15.05
N ALA A 331 -2.80 -15.97 15.20
CA ALA A 331 -3.87 -16.95 15.24
C ALA A 331 -4.17 -17.60 13.86
N VAL A 332 -3.83 -16.92 12.76
CA VAL A 332 -4.04 -17.44 11.39
C VAL A 332 -3.32 -18.77 11.14
N PRO A 333 -1.98 -18.85 11.19
CA PRO A 333 -1.26 -20.11 10.93
C PRO A 333 -1.48 -21.16 12.01
N ALA A 334 -1.91 -20.76 13.22
CA ALA A 334 -2.27 -21.66 14.30
C ALA A 334 -3.65 -22.32 14.14
N ASN A 335 -4.46 -21.90 13.16
CA ASN A 335 -5.88 -22.26 13.04
C ASN A 335 -6.67 -21.98 14.34
N ASP A 336 -6.27 -20.93 15.06
CA ASP A 336 -6.85 -20.57 16.35
C ASP A 336 -8.05 -19.63 16.16
N ASN A 337 -9.24 -20.21 15.99
CA ASN A 337 -10.48 -19.44 15.88
C ASN A 337 -10.79 -18.63 17.16
N GLY A 338 -10.36 -19.10 18.33
CA GLY A 338 -10.54 -18.37 19.59
C GLY A 338 -9.70 -17.10 19.61
N GLY A 339 -8.43 -17.19 19.23
CA GLY A 339 -7.53 -16.05 19.08
C GLY A 339 -8.01 -15.04 18.04
N ARG A 340 -8.53 -15.50 16.89
CA ARG A 340 -9.13 -14.59 15.87
C ARG A 340 -10.35 -13.85 16.43
N GLN A 341 -11.23 -14.52 17.15
CA GLN A 341 -12.41 -13.89 17.79
C GLN A 341 -12.01 -12.90 18.88
N GLN A 342 -11.02 -13.25 19.70
CA GLN A 342 -10.47 -12.36 20.73
C GLN A 342 -9.90 -11.08 20.12
N ALA A 343 -9.11 -11.21 19.04
CA ALA A 343 -8.55 -10.06 18.34
C ALA A 343 -9.65 -9.15 17.78
N VAL A 344 -10.70 -9.71 17.15
CA VAL A 344 -11.86 -8.92 16.67
C VAL A 344 -12.57 -8.19 17.81
N ALA A 345 -12.74 -8.83 18.97
CA ALA A 345 -13.31 -8.16 20.15
C ALA A 345 -12.44 -7.00 20.64
N GLN A 346 -11.12 -7.14 20.63
CA GLN A 346 -10.18 -6.07 20.99
C GLN A 346 -10.22 -4.90 20.00
N LEU A 347 -10.35 -5.17 18.69
CA LEU A 347 -10.53 -4.14 17.66
C LEU A 347 -11.84 -3.36 17.85
N SER A 348 -12.92 -4.06 18.19
CA SER A 348 -14.18 -3.39 18.57
C SER A 348 -14.03 -2.51 19.80
N GLY A 349 -13.26 -2.96 20.80
CA GLY A 349 -12.95 -2.15 21.99
C GLY A 349 -12.14 -0.90 21.65
N PHE A 350 -11.17 -1.00 20.73
CA PHE A 350 -10.46 0.17 20.21
C PHE A 350 -11.41 1.20 19.58
N GLY A 351 -12.36 0.74 18.75
CA GLY A 351 -13.36 1.63 18.15
C GLY A 351 -14.13 2.43 19.20
N GLN A 352 -14.62 1.75 20.24
CA GLN A 352 -15.33 2.38 21.36
C GLN A 352 -14.45 3.39 22.10
N ASN A 353 -13.19 3.05 22.37
CA ASN A 353 -12.26 3.93 23.07
C ASN A 353 -11.93 5.19 22.26
N ILE A 354 -11.74 5.06 20.94
CA ILE A 354 -11.49 6.20 20.06
C ILE A 354 -12.72 7.11 19.97
N ASP A 355 -13.92 6.55 19.88
CA ASP A 355 -15.15 7.34 19.85
C ASP A 355 -15.45 8.06 21.19
N GLN A 356 -15.00 7.47 22.31
CA GLN A 356 -15.08 8.11 23.62
C GLN A 356 -14.05 9.23 23.77
N LEU A 357 -12.81 8.98 23.35
CA LEU A 357 -11.72 9.96 23.39
C LEU A 357 -12.05 11.17 22.51
N PHE A 358 -12.58 10.92 21.32
CA PHE A 358 -12.94 11.93 20.36
C PHE A 358 -14.47 11.99 20.26
N THR A 359 -15.08 12.91 21.02
CA THR A 359 -16.54 13.14 20.95
C THR A 359 -16.96 13.32 19.48
N PRO A 360 -18.05 12.67 19.00
CA PRO A 360 -18.42 12.69 17.59
C PRO A 360 -18.47 14.10 17.00
N VAL A 361 -17.67 14.32 15.97
CA VAL A 361 -17.66 15.57 15.20
C VAL A 361 -18.75 15.50 14.13
N GLY A 362 -19.70 16.43 14.17
CA GLY A 362 -20.73 16.55 13.13
C GLY A 362 -21.62 15.30 12.99
N GLY A 363 -21.73 14.49 14.04
CA GLY A 363 -22.52 13.24 14.03
C GLY A 363 -21.82 12.03 13.41
N SER A 364 -20.55 12.14 13.01
CA SER A 364 -19.80 11.00 12.47
C SER A 364 -18.86 10.38 13.51
N VAL A 365 -18.89 9.04 13.55
CA VAL A 365 -18.19 8.22 14.54
C VAL A 365 -16.89 7.73 13.90
N LEU A 366 -15.74 7.91 14.56
CA LEU A 366 -14.44 7.56 13.97
C LEU A 366 -14.33 6.06 13.71
N SER A 367 -14.91 5.24 14.59
CA SER A 367 -14.92 3.79 14.43
C SER A 367 -15.59 3.30 13.13
N GLU A 368 -16.53 4.05 12.54
CA GLU A 368 -17.16 3.71 11.25
C GLU A 368 -16.14 3.62 10.11
N ARG A 369 -14.98 4.27 10.23
CA ARG A 369 -13.90 4.18 9.24
C ARG A 369 -12.82 3.16 9.58
N PHE A 370 -12.57 2.92 10.86
CA PHE A 370 -11.63 1.89 11.28
C PHE A 370 -12.17 0.48 11.04
N VAL A 371 -13.48 0.24 11.22
CA VAL A 371 -14.08 -1.10 11.05
C VAL A 371 -13.85 -1.66 9.62
N PRO A 372 -14.13 -0.92 8.52
CA PRO A 372 -13.79 -1.40 7.18
C PRO A 372 -12.29 -1.64 7.00
N GLN A 373 -11.44 -0.77 7.53
CA GLN A 373 -9.98 -0.93 7.41
C GLN A 373 -9.49 -2.20 8.12
N ASP A 374 -9.94 -2.43 9.36
CA ASP A 374 -9.60 -3.62 10.15
C ASP A 374 -10.13 -4.90 9.48
N THR A 375 -11.31 -4.82 8.84
CA THR A 375 -11.87 -5.93 8.06
C THR A 375 -11.00 -6.24 6.84
N TYR A 376 -10.54 -5.22 6.12
CA TYR A 376 -9.58 -5.40 5.02
C TYR A 376 -8.29 -6.06 5.50
N VAL A 377 -7.70 -5.57 6.60
CA VAL A 377 -6.45 -6.13 7.13
C VAL A 377 -6.64 -7.60 7.54
N THR A 378 -7.65 -7.91 8.35
CA THR A 378 -7.92 -9.29 8.79
C THR A 378 -8.23 -10.24 7.63
N SER A 379 -8.98 -9.78 6.62
CA SER A 379 -9.23 -10.54 5.38
C SER A 379 -7.94 -10.80 4.59
N ALA A 380 -7.00 -9.85 4.59
CA ALA A 380 -5.70 -10.06 3.98
C ALA A 380 -4.89 -11.15 4.72
N LEU A 381 -4.94 -11.16 6.05
CA LEU A 381 -4.26 -12.17 6.86
C LEU A 381 -4.85 -13.56 6.63
N ASP A 382 -6.18 -13.68 6.56
CA ASP A 382 -6.85 -14.94 6.23
C ASP A 382 -6.47 -15.43 4.81
N ALA A 383 -6.43 -14.53 3.83
CA ALA A 383 -5.99 -14.86 2.47
C ALA A 383 -4.54 -15.36 2.44
N LEU A 384 -3.63 -14.77 3.21
CA LEU A 384 -2.26 -15.28 3.37
C LEU A 384 -2.22 -16.67 4.01
N GLY A 385 -3.05 -16.90 5.03
CA GLY A 385 -3.21 -18.23 5.65
C GLY A 385 -3.72 -19.29 4.66
N ALA A 386 -4.49 -18.87 3.66
CA ALA A 386 -4.93 -19.69 2.53
C ALA A 386 -3.93 -19.75 1.36
N HIS A 387 -2.73 -19.19 1.51
CA HIS A 387 -1.71 -19.07 0.48
C HIS A 387 -2.14 -18.27 -0.77
N ASP A 388 -3.10 -17.36 -0.63
CA ASP A 388 -3.53 -16.45 -1.70
C ASP A 388 -2.91 -15.06 -1.52
N VAL A 389 -1.65 -14.94 -1.94
CA VAL A 389 -0.86 -13.69 -1.84
C VAL A 389 -1.48 -12.56 -2.67
N GLY A 390 -2.09 -12.89 -3.81
CA GLY A 390 -2.72 -11.90 -4.69
C GLY A 390 -3.93 -11.24 -4.02
N THR A 391 -4.85 -12.06 -3.49
CA THR A 391 -6.02 -11.57 -2.75
C THR A 391 -5.60 -10.83 -1.48
N ALA A 392 -4.62 -11.35 -0.75
CA ALA A 392 -4.07 -10.66 0.43
C ALA A 392 -3.57 -9.25 0.09
N LYS A 393 -2.80 -9.12 -0.99
CA LYS A 393 -2.26 -7.82 -1.42
C LYS A 393 -3.37 -6.86 -1.85
N ALA A 394 -4.40 -7.35 -2.54
CA ALA A 394 -5.55 -6.55 -2.93
C ALA A 394 -6.31 -6.01 -1.70
N PHE A 395 -6.51 -6.84 -0.67
CA PHE A 395 -7.13 -6.41 0.58
C PHE A 395 -6.27 -5.38 1.34
N LEU A 396 -4.94 -5.54 1.39
CA LEU A 396 -4.05 -4.52 1.97
C LEU A 396 -4.10 -3.20 1.19
N GLY A 397 -4.21 -3.25 -0.13
CA GLY A 397 -4.47 -2.05 -0.95
C GLY A 397 -5.81 -1.38 -0.58
N GLY A 398 -6.86 -2.18 -0.39
CA GLY A 398 -8.16 -1.72 0.12
C GLY A 398 -8.06 -1.03 1.49
N ALA A 399 -7.27 -1.59 2.41
CA ALA A 399 -7.00 -0.99 3.73
C ALA A 399 -6.25 0.35 3.61
N SER A 400 -5.25 0.43 2.71
CA SER A 400 -4.48 1.67 2.47
C SER A 400 -5.35 2.79 1.90
N LYS A 401 -6.32 2.45 1.03
CA LYS A 401 -7.29 3.41 0.49
C LYS A 401 -8.22 4.01 1.55
N GLN A 402 -8.37 3.37 2.72
CA GLN A 402 -9.13 3.95 3.83
C GLN A 402 -8.34 5.00 4.62
N SER A 403 -7.01 5.03 4.49
CA SER A 403 -6.12 5.83 5.34
C SER A 403 -6.32 7.34 5.17
N GLU A 404 -6.68 7.81 3.97
CA GLU A 404 -6.94 9.24 3.72
C GLU A 404 -8.06 9.76 4.64
N GLU A 405 -9.23 9.12 4.55
CA GLU A 405 -10.39 9.58 5.28
C GLU A 405 -10.27 9.33 6.79
N ILE A 406 -9.64 8.23 7.19
CA ILE A 406 -9.32 7.97 8.60
C ILE A 406 -8.43 9.08 9.15
N GLY A 407 -7.34 9.42 8.45
CA GLY A 407 -6.41 10.44 8.91
C GLY A 407 -7.03 11.85 8.96
N ILE A 408 -7.81 12.21 7.94
CA ILE A 408 -8.52 13.50 7.92
C ILE A 408 -9.51 13.59 9.07
N ARG A 409 -10.34 12.56 9.30
CA ARG A 409 -11.33 12.56 10.39
C ARG A 409 -10.67 12.56 11.76
N LEU A 410 -9.61 11.78 11.94
CA LEU A 410 -8.84 11.75 13.18
C LEU A 410 -8.25 13.12 13.50
N ALA A 411 -7.66 13.79 12.51
CA ALA A 411 -7.13 15.14 12.68
C ALA A 411 -8.22 16.17 12.96
N LEU A 412 -9.37 16.12 12.27
CA LEU A 412 -10.50 17.00 12.57
C LEU A 412 -10.99 16.82 14.00
N ALA A 413 -11.12 15.58 14.45
CA ALA A 413 -11.55 15.25 15.80
C ALA A 413 -10.57 15.76 16.87
N ALA A 414 -9.26 15.56 16.65
CA ALA A 414 -8.23 16.08 17.54
C ALA A 414 -8.21 17.62 17.60
N ALA A 415 -8.37 18.29 16.45
CA ALA A 415 -8.44 19.74 16.41
C ALA A 415 -9.64 20.30 17.19
N MET A 416 -10.81 19.66 17.07
CA MET A 416 -12.02 20.08 17.78
C MET A 416 -11.98 19.79 19.28
N ALA A 417 -11.44 18.64 19.68
CA ALA A 417 -11.21 18.32 21.09
C ALA A 417 -10.29 19.36 21.75
N ALA A 418 -9.23 19.78 21.07
CA ALA A 418 -8.34 20.83 21.54
C ALA A 418 -9.05 22.19 21.71
N THR A 419 -9.87 22.60 20.74
CA THR A 419 -10.67 23.83 20.84
C THR A 419 -11.68 23.77 21.99
N ALA A 420 -12.35 22.63 22.18
CA ALA A 420 -13.30 22.45 23.27
C ALA A 420 -12.62 22.52 24.65
N ALA A 421 -11.41 22.00 24.78
CA ALA A 421 -10.62 22.10 26.01
C ALA A 421 -10.20 23.53 26.33
N GLN A 422 -9.87 24.34 25.32
CA GLN A 422 -9.52 25.77 25.49
C GLN A 422 -10.72 26.66 25.87
N ALA A 423 -11.94 26.22 25.57
CA ALA A 423 -13.17 26.96 25.88
C ALA A 423 -13.72 26.69 27.29
N ARG A 424 -13.14 25.73 28.02
CA ARG A 424 -13.45 25.40 29.42
C ARG A 424 -12.44 26.07 30.33
#